data_AF-A0A1W9M8J1-F1
#
_entry.id   AF-A0A1W9M8J1-F1
#
_cell.length_a   1.000
_cell.length_b   1.000
_cell.length_c   1.000
_cell.angle_alpha   90.00
_cell.angle_beta   90.00
_cell.angle_gamma   90.00
#
_symmetry.space_group_name_H-M   'P 1'
#
loop_
_entity.id
_entity.type
_entity.pdbx_description
1 polymer ?
#
loop_
_entity_poly.entity_id
_entity_poly.type
_entity_poly.pdbx_seq_one_letter_code
_entity_poly.pdbx_strand_id
1 'polypeptide(L)'
;LVPFTWGEYAIWKLYPDCKISIDGRFETVYSDTVIRDHFIPHNDKNRWESLINKYPSDIILAKQSPFFHNFINESKTWVYVYSDNTAIIFLRNSEKNKDVFERFRTGQIERPKLPLSVYFP
;
A
#
# COMPACT_ATOMS: atom_id res chain seq x y z
N LEU A 1 3.07 -1.12 3.29
CA LEU A 1 3.10 -2.32 2.43
C LEU A 1 2.92 -1.87 0.98
N VAL A 2 3.85 -2.25 0.12
CA VAL A 2 3.87 -1.92 -1.31
C VAL A 2 4.17 -3.18 -2.12
N PRO A 3 3.62 -3.34 -3.34
CA PRO A 3 4.01 -4.43 -4.22
C PRO A 3 5.49 -4.28 -4.60
N PHE A 4 6.21 -5.39 -4.71
CA PHE A 4 7.64 -5.39 -5.05
C PHE A 4 7.95 -4.51 -6.26
N THR A 5 7.19 -4.66 -7.35
CA THR A 5 7.41 -3.96 -8.62
C THR A 5 7.17 -2.45 -8.56
N TRP A 6 6.60 -1.94 -7.46
CA TRP A 6 6.35 -0.50 -7.26
C TRP A 6 7.22 0.09 -6.15
N GLY A 7 8.04 -0.73 -5.50
CA GLY A 7 8.83 -0.34 -4.32
C GLY A 7 9.87 0.73 -4.65
N GLU A 8 10.55 0.61 -5.79
CA GLU A 8 11.60 1.54 -6.24
C GLU A 8 11.03 2.92 -6.52
N TYR A 9 9.87 2.98 -7.17
CA TYR A 9 9.18 4.24 -7.42
C TYR A 9 8.69 4.87 -6.11
N ALA A 10 8.11 4.07 -5.21
CA ALA A 10 7.61 4.53 -3.93
C ALA A 10 8.73 5.10 -3.05
N ILE A 11 9.87 4.41 -2.92
CA ILE A 11 10.99 4.93 -2.14
C ILE A 11 11.59 6.19 -2.78
N TRP A 12 11.68 6.24 -4.12
CA TRP A 12 12.19 7.42 -4.82
C TRP A 12 11.32 8.67 -4.58
N LYS A 13 9.99 8.52 -4.58
CA LYS A 13 9.05 9.63 -4.39
C LYS A 13 8.80 10.03 -2.95
N LEU A 14 8.87 9.08 -2.01
CA LEU A 14 8.34 9.27 -0.67
C LEU A 14 9.42 9.31 0.41
N TYR A 15 10.67 8.98 0.11
CA TYR A 15 11.76 9.12 1.07
C TYR A 15 12.07 10.61 1.32
N PRO A 16 12.30 11.05 2.57
CA PRO A 16 12.42 10.26 3.81
C PRO A 16 11.11 10.04 4.58
N ASP A 17 10.01 10.65 4.14
CA ASP A 17 8.77 10.76 4.90
C ASP A 17 7.99 9.44 5.01
N CYS A 18 8.15 8.53 4.06
CA CYS A 18 7.49 7.22 4.06
C CYS A 18 8.50 6.07 3.91
N LYS A 19 8.47 5.13 4.86
CA LYS A 19 9.19 3.87 4.74
C LYS A 19 8.39 2.89 3.89
N ILE A 20 9.09 2.20 3.01
CA ILE A 20 8.54 1.13 2.18
C ILE A 20 8.77 -0.24 2.83
N SER A 21 7.98 -1.23 2.43
CA SER A 21 8.11 -2.61 2.94
C SER A 21 9.08 -3.47 2.13
N ILE A 22 9.26 -3.17 0.84
CA ILE A 22 10.19 -3.87 -0.06
C ILE A 22 10.45 -3.01 -1.31
N ASP A 23 11.62 -3.15 -1.93
CA ASP A 23 11.99 -2.62 -3.25
C ASP A 23 13.01 -3.52 -3.97
N GLY A 24 13.40 -3.13 -5.18
CA GLY A 24 14.33 -3.84 -6.06
C GLY A 24 15.77 -4.00 -5.58
N ARG A 25 16.13 -3.47 -4.39
CA ARG A 25 17.43 -3.84 -3.80
C ARG A 25 17.49 -5.32 -3.44
N PHE A 26 16.33 -5.96 -3.30
CA PHE A 26 16.17 -7.43 -3.28
C PHE A 26 17.18 -8.11 -2.34
N GLU A 27 17.88 -9.15 -2.77
CA GLU A 27 18.89 -9.90 -2.01
C GLU A 27 20.05 -9.04 -1.47
N THR A 28 20.26 -7.84 -2.00
CA THR A 28 21.31 -6.93 -1.51
C THR A 28 21.04 -6.47 -0.08
N VAL A 29 19.76 -6.31 0.30
CA VAL A 29 19.39 -5.70 1.59
C VAL A 29 18.24 -6.41 2.32
N TYR A 30 17.50 -7.30 1.64
CA TYR A 30 16.42 -8.08 2.24
C TYR A 30 16.83 -9.54 2.37
N SER A 31 16.48 -10.16 3.49
CA SER A 31 16.63 -11.61 3.64
C SER A 31 15.64 -12.36 2.74
N ASP A 32 15.99 -13.59 2.37
CA ASP A 32 15.11 -14.54 1.68
C ASP A 32 13.70 -14.61 2.26
N THR A 33 13.58 -14.54 3.59
CA THR A 33 12.29 -14.58 4.27
C THR A 33 11.44 -13.36 3.93
N VAL A 34 12.02 -12.15 3.98
CA VAL A 34 11.31 -10.92 3.62
C VAL A 34 10.90 -10.95 2.15
N ILE A 35 11.80 -11.42 1.28
CA ILE A 35 11.51 -11.60 -0.14
C ILE A 35 10.32 -12.54 -0.31
N ARG A 36 10.41 -13.78 0.17
CA ARG A 36 9.32 -14.78 0.00
C ARG A 36 7.99 -14.32 0.56
N ASP A 37 7.98 -13.60 1.68
CA ASP A 37 6.75 -13.08 2.27
C ASP A 37 6.05 -12.07 1.34
N HIS A 38 6.79 -11.29 0.55
CA HIS A 38 6.22 -10.26 -0.33
C HIS A 38 5.81 -10.77 -1.71
N PHE A 39 6.24 -11.99 -2.09
CA PHE A 39 5.86 -12.62 -3.37
C PHE A 39 4.69 -13.59 -3.16
N ILE A 40 3.56 -13.05 -2.69
CA ILE A 40 2.34 -13.81 -2.43
C ILE A 40 1.35 -13.74 -3.60
N PRO A 41 0.60 -14.82 -3.89
CA PRO A 41 -0.46 -14.78 -4.89
C PRO A 41 -1.49 -13.70 -4.57
N HIS A 42 -1.94 -13.00 -5.60
CA HIS A 42 -2.89 -11.89 -5.48
C HIS A 42 -4.25 -12.29 -4.87
N ASN A 43 -4.59 -13.57 -4.85
CA ASN A 43 -5.87 -14.11 -4.39
C ASN A 43 -5.76 -14.95 -3.10
N ASP A 44 -4.59 -14.98 -2.44
CA ASP A 44 -4.38 -15.76 -1.21
C ASP A 44 -4.61 -14.90 0.05
N LYS A 45 -5.87 -14.83 0.48
CA LYS A 45 -6.28 -14.03 1.66
C LYS A 45 -5.45 -14.34 2.91
N ASN A 46 -5.23 -15.61 3.22
CA ASN A 46 -4.53 -16.02 4.44
C ASN A 46 -3.08 -15.55 4.44
N ARG A 47 -2.40 -15.60 3.29
CA ARG A 47 -1.04 -15.06 3.16
C ARG A 47 -1.01 -13.54 3.25
N TRP A 48 -1.99 -12.83 2.69
CA TRP A 48 -2.10 -11.38 2.84
C TRP A 48 -2.29 -10.97 4.31
N GLU A 49 -3.18 -11.64 5.04
CA GLU A 49 -3.38 -11.40 6.48
C GLU A 49 -2.07 -11.67 7.26
N SER A 50 -1.40 -12.78 6.96
CA SER A 50 -0.13 -13.13 7.59
C SER A 50 0.96 -12.08 7.33
N LEU A 51 1.08 -11.61 6.08
CA LEU A 51 2.04 -10.58 5.68
C LEU A 51 1.77 -9.26 6.41
N ILE A 52 0.51 -8.81 6.43
CA ILE A 52 0.10 -7.55 7.06
C ILE A 52 0.29 -7.57 8.59
N ASN A 53 0.09 -8.74 9.22
CA ASN A 53 0.31 -8.91 10.65
C ASN A 53 1.80 -9.00 10.99
N LYS A 54 2.60 -9.67 10.15
CA LYS A 54 4.05 -9.80 10.33
C LYS A 54 4.79 -8.47 10.14
N TYR A 55 4.36 -7.66 9.17
CA TYR A 55 4.92 -6.34 8.89
C TYR A 55 3.86 -5.25 9.10
N PRO A 56 3.73 -4.70 10.33
CA PRO A 56 2.63 -3.81 10.71
C PRO A 56 2.76 -2.44 10.02
N SER A 57 2.34 -2.38 8.77
CA SER A 57 2.35 -1.17 7.93
C SER A 57 1.21 -0.24 8.34
N ASP A 58 1.37 1.07 8.15
CA ASP A 58 0.29 2.05 8.32
C ASP A 58 -0.55 2.23 7.05
N ILE A 59 0.05 1.97 5.88
CA ILE A 59 -0.54 2.13 4.55
C ILE A 59 -0.35 0.83 3.77
N ILE A 60 -1.39 0.42 3.03
CA ILE A 60 -1.30 -0.60 1.99
C ILE A 60 -1.54 0.09 0.65
N LEU A 61 -0.53 0.03 -0.22
CA LEU A 61 -0.68 0.30 -1.64
C LEU A 61 -0.81 -1.06 -2.34
N ALA A 62 -1.83 -1.22 -3.17
CA ALA A 62 -2.05 -2.44 -3.94
C ALA A 62 -2.54 -2.12 -5.35
N LYS A 63 -2.40 -3.10 -6.24
CA LYS A 63 -3.04 -3.04 -7.55
C LYS A 63 -4.55 -3.09 -7.37
N GLN A 64 -5.27 -2.25 -8.12
CA GLN A 64 -6.72 -2.32 -8.11
C GLN A 64 -7.17 -3.71 -8.59
N SER A 65 -7.93 -4.41 -7.76
CA SER A 65 -8.57 -5.67 -8.12
C SER A 65 -9.82 -5.93 -7.26
N PRO A 66 -10.77 -6.76 -7.73
CA PRO A 66 -11.91 -7.19 -6.92
C PRO A 66 -11.53 -7.87 -5.60
N PHE A 67 -10.38 -8.55 -5.56
CA PHE A 67 -9.88 -9.19 -4.34
C PHE A 67 -9.66 -8.17 -3.22
N PHE A 68 -8.99 -7.05 -3.49
CA PHE A 68 -8.69 -6.06 -2.46
C PHE A 68 -9.92 -5.29 -1.97
N HIS A 69 -10.94 -5.15 -2.81
CA HIS A 69 -12.25 -4.63 -2.36
C HIS A 69 -12.89 -5.56 -1.34
N ASN A 70 -12.94 -6.86 -1.63
CA ASN A 70 -13.53 -7.86 -0.73
C ASN A 70 -12.70 -8.04 0.54
N PHE A 71 -11.37 -8.10 0.40
CA PHE A 71 -10.43 -8.23 1.51
C PHE A 71 -10.63 -7.16 2.59
N ILE A 72 -11.00 -5.95 2.18
CA ILE A 72 -11.14 -4.81 3.07
C ILE A 72 -12.57 -4.63 3.60
N ASN A 73 -13.60 -4.98 2.84
CA ASN A 73 -14.98 -5.00 3.34
C ASN A 73 -15.13 -5.90 4.58
N GLU A 74 -14.30 -6.94 4.69
CA GLU A 74 -14.27 -7.85 5.83
C GLU A 74 -13.35 -7.36 6.97
N SER A 75 -12.57 -6.29 6.76
CA SER A 75 -11.59 -5.79 7.73
C SER A 75 -12.14 -4.61 8.55
N LYS A 76 -12.07 -4.73 9.88
CA LYS A 76 -12.32 -3.60 10.79
C LYS A 76 -11.09 -2.68 10.97
N THR A 77 -9.92 -3.16 10.52
CA THR A 77 -8.61 -2.55 10.79
C THR A 77 -8.15 -1.64 9.65
N TRP A 78 -8.73 -1.77 8.47
CA TRP A 78 -8.28 -1.08 7.27
C TRP A 78 -9.43 -0.34 6.61
N VAL A 79 -9.16 0.90 6.21
CA VAL A 79 -10.14 1.78 5.59
C VAL A 79 -9.61 2.22 4.25
N TYR A 80 -10.43 2.08 3.22
CA TYR A 80 -10.14 2.58 1.88
C TYR A 80 -10.13 4.12 1.85
N VAL A 81 -9.10 4.69 1.23
CA VAL A 81 -8.94 6.16 1.10
C VAL A 81 -8.73 6.63 -0.35
N TYR A 82 -8.34 5.74 -1.28
CA TYR A 82 -8.15 6.10 -2.69
C TYR A 82 -8.15 4.87 -3.61
N SER A 83 -8.73 4.99 -4.81
CA SER A 83 -8.57 4.05 -5.92
C SER A 83 -8.83 4.74 -7.25
N ASP A 84 -8.10 4.27 -8.24
CA ASP A 84 -8.33 4.51 -9.67
C ASP A 84 -8.22 3.17 -10.42
N ASN A 85 -8.10 3.22 -11.75
CA ASN A 85 -7.98 2.02 -12.58
C ASN A 85 -6.66 1.23 -12.38
N THR A 86 -5.70 1.78 -11.66
CA THR A 86 -4.36 1.21 -11.46
C THR A 86 -4.18 0.71 -10.04
N ALA A 87 -4.48 1.56 -9.07
CA ALA A 87 -4.11 1.38 -7.67
C ALA A 87 -5.32 1.49 -6.74
N ILE A 88 -5.15 0.91 -5.57
CA ILE A 88 -6.01 1.08 -4.42
C ILE A 88 -5.14 1.28 -3.17
N ILE A 89 -5.54 2.22 -2.31
CA ILE A 89 -4.84 2.62 -1.11
C ILE A 89 -5.74 2.43 0.10
N PHE A 90 -5.20 1.74 1.10
CA PHE A 90 -5.84 1.56 2.39
C PHE A 90 -4.98 2.16 3.49
N LEU A 91 -5.65 2.78 4.44
CA LEU A 91 -5.04 3.33 5.65
C LEU A 91 -5.47 2.50 6.85
N ARG A 92 -4.53 2.22 7.76
CA ARG A 92 -4.84 1.50 8.98
C ARG A 92 -5.70 2.36 9.89
N ASN A 93 -6.82 1.83 10.36
CA ASN A 93 -7.66 2.44 11.38
C ASN A 93 -6.94 2.41 12.73
N SER A 94 -6.19 3.47 13.02
CA SER A 94 -5.40 3.62 14.24
C SER A 94 -5.39 5.07 14.70
N GLU A 95 -5.08 5.30 15.97
CA GLU A 95 -4.95 6.63 16.57
C GLU A 95 -4.03 7.57 15.76
N LYS A 96 -2.92 7.04 15.23
CA LYS A 96 -1.94 7.79 14.43
C LYS A 96 -2.53 8.41 13.16
N ASN A 97 -3.57 7.78 12.61
CA ASN A 97 -4.15 8.13 11.33
C ASN A 97 -5.46 8.93 11.46
N LYS A 98 -5.89 9.28 12.69
CA LYS A 98 -7.15 10.00 12.94
C LYS A 98 -7.26 11.30 12.16
N ASP A 99 -6.21 12.12 12.17
CA ASP A 99 -6.18 13.38 11.42
C ASP A 99 -6.37 13.15 9.91
N VAL A 100 -5.67 12.17 9.36
CA VAL A 100 -5.77 11.80 7.94
C VAL A 100 -7.19 11.32 7.60
N PHE A 101 -7.85 10.58 8.49
CA PHE A 101 -9.24 10.17 8.29
C PHE A 101 -10.21 11.35 8.32
N GLU A 102 -10.03 12.32 9.20
CA GLU A 102 -10.88 13.52 9.23
C GLU A 102 -10.68 14.36 7.96
N ARG A 103 -9.44 14.53 7.51
CA ARG A 103 -9.14 15.17 6.22
C ARG A 103 -9.74 14.41 5.03
N PHE A 104 -9.71 13.08 5.06
CA PHE A 104 -10.36 12.26 4.03
C PHE A 104 -11.88 12.45 4.02
N ARG A 105 -12.53 12.39 5.18
CA ARG A 105 -13.99 12.54 5.32
C ARG A 105 -14.47 13.93 4.92
N THR A 106 -13.69 14.96 5.22
CA THR A 106 -14.02 16.36 4.89
C THR A 106 -13.62 16.76 3.48
N GLY A 107 -13.06 15.83 2.67
CA GLY A 107 -12.67 16.10 1.29
C GLY A 107 -11.40 16.96 1.14
N GLN A 108 -10.58 17.06 2.19
CA GLN A 108 -9.35 17.84 2.24
C GLN A 108 -8.12 17.06 1.73
N ILE A 109 -8.31 15.84 1.20
CA ILE A 109 -7.25 15.12 0.50
C ILE A 109 -7.30 15.51 -0.98
N GLU A 110 -6.28 16.26 -1.41
CA GLU A 110 -6.12 16.63 -2.80
C GLU A 110 -5.95 15.40 -3.68
N ARG A 111 -6.73 15.34 -4.77
CA ARG A 111 -6.54 14.36 -5.82
C ARG A 111 -5.81 15.02 -6.98
N PRO A 112 -4.76 14.41 -7.55
CA PRO A 112 -4.08 14.98 -8.70
C PRO A 112 -5.08 15.14 -9.86
N LYS A 113 -5.14 16.34 -10.43
CA LYS A 113 -5.91 16.61 -11.65
C LYS A 113 -5.08 16.11 -12.85
N LEU A 114 -5.64 15.18 -13.62
CA LEU A 114 -4.97 14.44 -14.70
C LEU A 114 -4.74 15.27 -15.99
N PRO A 115 -3.78 14.87 -16.87
CA PRO A 115 -3.11 13.57 -16.91
C PRO A 115 -1.73 13.54 -16.25
N LEU A 116 -1.50 12.50 -15.44
CA LEU A 116 -0.20 12.11 -14.93
C LEU A 116 0.70 11.80 -16.14
N SER A 117 1.91 12.34 -16.14
CA SER A 117 2.90 12.02 -17.17
C SER A 117 3.14 10.50 -17.21
N VAL A 118 3.01 9.91 -18.40
CA VAL A 118 3.41 8.52 -18.66
C VAL A 118 4.92 8.38 -18.84
N TYR A 119 5.63 9.50 -18.95
CA TYR A 119 7.07 9.54 -18.93
C TYR A 119 7.57 9.61 -17.50
N PHE A 120 8.50 8.69 -17.19
CA PHE A 120 9.37 8.82 -16.03
C PHE A 120 10.17 10.12 -16.20
N PRO A 121 10.11 11.06 -15.24
CA PRO A 121 10.81 12.34 -15.35
C PRO A 121 12.34 12.17 -15.37
#